data_AF-W2PCC5-F1
#
_entry.id   AF-W2PCC5-F1
#
_cell.length_a   1.000
_cell.length_b   1.000
_cell.length_c   1.000
_cell.angle_alpha   90.00
_cell.angle_beta   90.00
_cell.angle_gamma   90.00
#
_symmetry.space_group_name_H-M   'P 1'
#
loop_
_entity.id
_entity.type
_entity.pdbx_description
1 polymer ?
#
loop_
_entity_poly.entity_id
_entity_poly.type
_entity_poly.pdbx_seq_one_letter_code
_entity_poly.pdbx_strand_id
1 'polypeptide(L)'
;MAATKPTPYNFMIESNTDAQFPAEKGRYHLYVTYSCPFACRALSARNLLGLEDVIGISVAHPIFQKTKPNDLSDEHKGWTFVDPATSSTMAGANGKTYPSDGCVPDTVNNVKYVRDLYEKVDLAPRTFSVPVLWDKKKGTIVSEESTGILRNLDSAFRELVPSDVHLYPEELRAEIDTVNDGIVSQIGLGLFKKMYAPTPGATTEAEVKIYDGLSQLDDLLGRKRYLVGNGVTEAD
;
A
#
# COMPACT_ATOMS: atom_id res chain seq x y z
N MET A 1 15.82 -2.95 26.87
CA MET A 1 15.09 -3.98 26.09
C MET A 1 14.48 -3.26 24.91
N ALA A 2 14.70 -3.72 23.67
CA ALA A 2 13.99 -3.15 22.53
C ALA A 2 12.49 -3.36 22.76
N ALA A 3 11.70 -2.29 22.73
CA ALA A 3 10.25 -2.41 22.83
C ALA A 3 9.76 -3.32 21.70
N THR A 4 9.00 -4.36 22.04
CA THR A 4 8.40 -5.25 21.05
C THR A 4 7.56 -4.42 20.09
N LYS A 5 7.81 -4.55 18.78
CA LYS A 5 7.03 -3.84 17.75
C LYS A 5 5.55 -4.24 17.90
N PRO A 6 4.61 -3.29 17.91
CA PRO A 6 3.20 -3.61 18.02
C PRO A 6 2.74 -4.46 16.84
N THR A 7 1.72 -5.29 17.08
CA THR A 7 1.05 -6.05 16.02
C THR A 7 0.54 -5.08 14.94
N PRO A 8 0.83 -5.33 13.66
CA PRO A 8 0.29 -4.52 12.57
C PRO A 8 -1.24 -4.54 12.56
N TYR A 9 -1.85 -3.45 12.09
CA TYR A 9 -3.28 -3.47 11.78
C TYR A 9 -3.52 -4.35 10.55
N ASN A 10 -4.32 -5.39 10.69
CA ASN A 10 -4.68 -6.24 9.56
C ASN A 10 -6.01 -6.97 9.78
N PHE A 11 -7.08 -6.19 9.95
CA PHE A 11 -8.44 -6.71 10.06
C PHE A 11 -9.07 -6.96 8.69
N MET A 12 -10.03 -7.87 8.66
CA MET A 12 -10.82 -8.17 7.47
C MET A 12 -12.07 -7.28 7.38
N ILE A 13 -12.44 -6.91 6.17
CA ILE A 13 -13.77 -6.39 5.83
C ILE A 13 -14.59 -7.57 5.33
N GLU A 14 -15.83 -7.68 5.78
CA GLU A 14 -16.73 -8.78 5.42
C GLU A 14 -18.03 -8.23 4.84
N SER A 15 -18.69 -8.97 3.94
CA SER A 15 -19.99 -8.56 3.39
C SER A 15 -21.12 -8.60 4.43
N ASN A 16 -20.96 -9.39 5.50
CA ASN A 16 -21.92 -9.48 6.59
C ASN A 16 -22.04 -8.15 7.36
N THR A 17 -23.26 -7.65 7.52
CA THR A 17 -23.57 -6.40 8.25
C THR A 17 -23.19 -6.43 9.73
N ASP A 18 -23.14 -7.62 10.34
CA ASP A 18 -22.80 -7.81 11.76
C ASP A 18 -21.29 -7.95 12.01
N ALA A 19 -20.47 -7.92 10.96
CA ALA A 19 -19.02 -8.02 11.08
C ALA A 19 -18.42 -6.85 11.88
N GLN A 20 -17.20 -7.02 12.37
CA GLN A 20 -16.48 -5.91 12.99
C GLN A 20 -16.29 -4.74 12.00
N PHE A 21 -16.00 -5.07 10.73
CA PHE A 21 -15.88 -4.11 9.64
C PHE A 21 -16.74 -4.60 8.45
N PRO A 22 -18.03 -4.25 8.40
CA PRO A 22 -18.91 -4.65 7.29
C PRO A 22 -18.62 -3.81 6.04
N ALA A 23 -18.74 -4.40 4.85
CA ALA A 23 -18.61 -3.71 3.58
C ALA A 23 -19.76 -2.69 3.42
N GLU A 24 -19.41 -1.40 3.33
CA GLU A 24 -20.40 -0.33 3.24
C GLU A 24 -19.91 0.78 2.31
N LYS A 25 -20.78 1.22 1.39
CA LYS A 25 -20.48 2.32 0.46
C LYS A 25 -20.14 3.59 1.22
N GLY A 26 -18.97 4.16 0.92
CA GLY A 26 -18.53 5.40 1.52
C GLY A 26 -18.13 5.29 2.99
N ARG A 27 -17.97 4.09 3.58
CA ARG A 27 -17.45 3.93 4.95
C ARG A 27 -15.93 3.96 5.01
N TYR A 28 -15.26 3.39 4.02
CA TYR A 28 -13.81 3.22 4.03
C TYR A 28 -13.10 4.30 3.21
N HIS A 29 -11.84 4.56 3.56
CA HIS A 29 -10.97 5.51 2.88
C HIS A 29 -9.56 4.95 2.78
N LEU A 30 -8.90 5.15 1.65
CA LEU A 30 -7.58 4.59 1.38
C LEU A 30 -6.53 5.71 1.28
N TYR A 31 -5.56 5.70 2.19
CA TYR A 31 -4.43 6.63 2.19
C TYR A 31 -3.23 6.01 1.49
N VAL A 32 -2.74 6.68 0.45
CA VAL A 32 -1.69 6.17 -0.45
C VAL A 32 -0.68 7.25 -0.83
N THR A 33 0.33 6.84 -1.56
CA THR A 33 1.19 7.70 -2.37
C THR A 33 1.53 6.96 -3.66
N TYR A 34 1.62 7.67 -4.78
CA TYR A 34 1.99 7.07 -6.07
C TYR A 34 3.45 6.58 -6.12
N SER A 35 4.30 7.01 -5.18
CA SER A 35 5.71 6.58 -5.13
C SER A 35 5.94 5.27 -4.38
N CYS A 36 4.94 4.70 -3.71
CA CYS A 36 5.08 3.47 -2.94
C CYS A 36 4.47 2.28 -3.70
N PRO A 37 5.26 1.26 -4.09
CA PRO A 37 4.73 0.12 -4.86
C PRO A 37 3.67 -0.67 -4.08
N PHE A 38 3.80 -0.77 -2.76
CA PHE A 38 2.81 -1.43 -1.89
C PHE A 38 1.49 -0.65 -1.84
N ALA A 39 1.54 0.68 -1.90
CA ALA A 39 0.34 1.52 -1.97
C ALA A 39 -0.30 1.46 -3.36
N CYS A 40 0.52 1.40 -4.41
CA CYS A 40 0.07 1.20 -5.78
C CYS A 40 -0.68 -0.13 -5.94
N ARG A 41 -0.26 -1.21 -5.26
CA ARG A 41 -1.02 -2.49 -5.24
C ARG A 41 -2.47 -2.29 -4.78
N ALA A 42 -2.67 -1.65 -3.62
CA ALA A 42 -4.00 -1.39 -3.09
C ALA A 42 -4.82 -0.44 -3.99
N LEU A 43 -4.16 0.56 -4.59
CA LEU A 43 -4.78 1.48 -5.53
C LEU A 43 -5.20 0.78 -6.83
N SER A 44 -4.35 -0.08 -7.40
CA SER A 44 -4.65 -0.87 -8.59
C SER A 44 -5.84 -1.77 -8.33
N ALA A 45 -5.88 -2.45 -7.19
CA ALA A 45 -7.04 -3.26 -6.79
C ALA A 45 -8.32 -2.44 -6.74
N ARG A 46 -8.31 -1.28 -6.08
CA ARG A 46 -9.47 -0.36 -6.02
C ARG A 46 -10.02 -0.04 -7.41
N ASN A 47 -9.15 0.31 -8.36
CA ASN A 47 -9.56 0.74 -9.70
C ASN A 47 -9.97 -0.45 -10.59
N LEU A 48 -9.24 -1.56 -10.53
CA LEU A 48 -9.58 -2.77 -11.30
C LEU A 48 -10.93 -3.37 -10.89
N LEU A 49 -11.30 -3.21 -9.62
CA LEU A 49 -12.55 -3.72 -9.05
C LEU A 49 -13.72 -2.72 -9.11
N GLY A 50 -13.53 -1.54 -9.71
CA GLY A 50 -14.60 -0.53 -9.86
C GLY A 50 -15.02 0.15 -8.55
N LEU A 51 -14.15 0.20 -7.54
CA LEU A 51 -14.48 0.67 -6.19
C LEU A 51 -14.33 2.19 -6.03
N GLU A 52 -14.19 2.95 -7.11
CA GLU A 52 -13.85 4.37 -7.03
C GLU A 52 -14.92 5.22 -6.33
N ASP A 53 -16.19 4.86 -6.53
CA ASP A 53 -17.36 5.52 -5.91
C ASP A 53 -17.69 4.96 -4.51
N VAL A 54 -16.98 3.92 -4.08
CA VAL A 54 -17.21 3.23 -2.79
C VAL A 54 -16.16 3.60 -1.76
N ILE A 55 -14.90 3.72 -2.21
CA ILE A 55 -13.74 3.96 -1.36
C ILE A 55 -13.04 5.22 -1.84
N GLY A 56 -13.07 6.27 -1.01
CA GLY A 56 -12.33 7.51 -1.27
C GLY A 56 -10.83 7.30 -1.12
N ILE A 57 -10.04 8.22 -1.67
CA ILE A 57 -8.58 8.21 -1.51
C ILE A 57 -8.05 9.56 -1.04
N SER A 58 -6.94 9.53 -0.31
CA SER A 58 -6.04 10.67 -0.15
C SER A 58 -4.65 10.26 -0.61
N VAL A 59 -3.98 11.15 -1.35
CA VAL A 59 -2.71 10.85 -2.00
C VAL A 59 -1.66 11.81 -1.42
N ALA A 60 -0.74 11.24 -0.66
CA ALA A 60 0.37 11.98 -0.07
C ALA A 60 1.42 12.33 -1.13
N HIS A 61 2.10 13.44 -0.90
CA HIS A 61 3.19 13.93 -1.72
C HIS A 61 4.39 12.96 -1.71
N PRO A 62 5.09 12.72 -2.84
CA PRO A 62 6.19 11.76 -2.92
C PRO A 62 7.45 12.15 -2.11
N ILE A 63 7.50 13.36 -1.58
CA ILE A 63 8.67 13.91 -0.86
C ILE A 63 8.38 13.97 0.64
N PHE A 64 9.22 13.30 1.43
CA PHE A 64 9.10 13.27 2.88
C PHE A 64 9.35 14.63 3.51
N GLN A 65 8.54 14.97 4.52
CA GLN A 65 8.67 16.17 5.34
C GLN A 65 8.83 15.82 6.81
N LYS A 66 9.43 16.73 7.59
CA LYS A 66 9.49 16.63 9.05
C LYS A 66 8.06 16.63 9.60
N THR A 67 7.68 15.56 10.30
CA THR A 67 6.30 15.31 10.74
C THR A 67 5.94 16.01 12.05
N LYS A 68 6.94 16.39 12.85
CA LYS A 68 6.78 17.29 14.00
C LYS A 68 7.71 18.50 13.84
N PRO A 69 7.38 19.45 12.96
CA PRO A 69 8.28 20.57 12.63
C PRO A 69 8.60 21.46 13.83
N ASN A 70 7.74 21.48 14.85
CA ASN A 70 7.92 22.27 16.06
C ASN A 70 8.65 21.53 17.19
N ASP A 71 8.92 20.24 17.02
CA ASP A 71 9.67 19.43 17.98
C ASP A 71 11.10 19.21 17.46
N LEU A 72 12.07 19.86 18.10
CA LEU A 72 13.48 19.76 17.73
C LEU A 72 14.11 18.42 18.12
N SER A 73 13.47 17.65 19.01
CA SER A 73 13.93 16.32 19.40
C SER A 73 13.42 15.21 18.48
N ASP A 74 12.36 15.48 17.73
CA ASP A 74 11.76 14.54 16.80
C ASP A 74 12.28 14.76 15.38
N GLU A 75 13.12 13.86 14.91
CA GLU A 75 13.71 13.92 13.56
C GLU A 75 12.93 13.10 12.52
N HIS A 76 11.74 12.60 12.87
CA HIS A 76 10.96 11.75 11.97
C HIS A 76 10.45 12.53 10.75
N LYS A 77 10.75 11.98 9.57
CA LYS A 77 10.23 12.45 8.28
C LYS A 77 9.35 11.40 7.63
N GLY A 78 8.27 11.83 6.98
CA GLY A 78 7.33 10.92 6.34
C GLY A 78 6.40 11.59 5.34
N TRP A 79 5.46 10.79 4.84
CA TRP A 79 4.45 11.20 3.87
C TRP A 79 3.57 12.35 4.38
N THR A 80 3.34 13.34 3.50
CA THR A 80 2.57 14.56 3.79
C THR A 80 1.40 14.68 2.83
N PHE A 81 0.21 14.97 3.34
CA PHE A 81 -0.92 15.39 2.53
C PHE A 81 -0.83 16.88 2.26
N VAL A 82 -0.98 17.25 0.99
CA VAL A 82 -0.91 18.62 0.51
C VAL A 82 -2.06 18.83 -0.47
N ASP A 83 -2.65 20.02 -0.43
CA ASP A 83 -3.63 20.45 -1.41
C ASP A 83 -2.91 21.19 -2.55
N PRO A 84 -2.89 20.64 -3.78
CA PRO A 84 -2.26 21.30 -4.91
C PRO A 84 -2.84 22.68 -5.22
N ALA A 85 -4.11 22.93 -4.85
CA ALA A 85 -4.77 24.22 -5.06
C ALA A 85 -4.19 25.33 -4.17
N THR A 86 -3.63 24.98 -3.01
CA THR A 86 -3.05 25.95 -2.07
C THR A 86 -1.52 25.88 -2.01
N SER A 87 -0.94 24.74 -2.38
CA SER A 87 0.51 24.51 -2.41
C SER A 87 0.87 23.63 -3.60
N SER A 88 1.18 24.26 -4.72
CA SER A 88 1.47 23.58 -6.00
C SER A 88 2.82 22.86 -6.04
N THR A 89 3.73 23.16 -5.11
CA THR A 89 5.04 22.50 -5.01
C THR A 89 5.44 22.25 -3.55
N MET A 90 6.40 21.33 -3.37
CA MET A 90 6.99 21.01 -2.08
C MET A 90 8.52 20.91 -2.19
N ALA A 91 9.23 21.51 -1.24
CA ALA A 91 10.69 21.42 -1.17
C ALA A 91 11.13 20.06 -0.60
N GLY A 92 12.10 19.42 -1.24
CA GLY A 92 12.78 18.24 -0.73
C GLY A 92 14.04 18.57 0.07
N ALA A 93 14.56 17.56 0.77
CA ALA A 93 15.77 17.69 1.59
C ALA A 93 17.03 18.05 0.77
N ASN A 94 16.99 17.86 -0.55
CA ASN A 94 18.06 18.23 -1.47
C ASN A 94 17.98 19.70 -1.95
N GLY A 95 17.08 20.50 -1.39
CA GLY A 95 16.88 21.91 -1.76
C GLY A 95 16.12 22.12 -3.08
N LYS A 96 15.71 21.06 -3.78
CA LYS A 96 14.89 21.16 -4.99
C LYS A 96 13.41 21.18 -4.65
N THR A 97 12.61 21.77 -5.53
CA THR A 97 11.15 21.76 -5.45
C THR A 97 10.56 20.71 -6.39
N TYR A 98 9.46 20.11 -5.95
CA TYR A 98 8.76 19.04 -6.65
C TYR A 98 7.28 19.41 -6.77
N PRO A 99 6.64 19.12 -7.91
CA PRO A 99 5.22 19.42 -8.10
C PRO A 99 4.35 18.58 -7.18
N SER A 100 3.26 19.17 -6.70
CA SER A 100 2.23 18.48 -5.92
C SER A 100 1.08 17.96 -6.77
N ASP A 101 1.19 18.02 -8.10
CA ASP A 101 0.20 17.48 -9.04
C ASP A 101 -0.19 16.04 -8.69
N GLY A 102 -1.48 15.75 -8.69
CA GLY A 102 -2.02 14.43 -8.33
C GLY A 102 -2.06 14.14 -6.82
N CYS A 103 -1.54 15.02 -5.95
CA CYS A 103 -1.80 14.91 -4.52
C CYS A 103 -3.28 15.18 -4.23
N VAL A 104 -3.82 14.48 -3.23
CA VAL A 104 -5.19 14.67 -2.75
C VAL A 104 -5.09 14.89 -1.25
N PRO A 105 -5.48 16.07 -0.73
CA PRO A 105 -5.39 16.35 0.70
C PRO A 105 -6.28 15.39 1.49
N ASP A 106 -5.99 15.22 2.77
CA ASP A 106 -6.87 14.44 3.63
C ASP A 106 -8.15 15.21 3.98
N THR A 107 -9.26 14.82 3.36
CA THR A 107 -10.59 15.41 3.64
C THR A 107 -11.37 14.64 4.70
N VAL A 108 -10.82 13.55 5.25
CA VAL A 108 -11.51 12.67 6.21
C VAL A 108 -11.12 13.02 7.64
N ASN A 109 -9.83 13.07 7.94
CA ASN A 109 -9.33 13.40 9.26
C ASN A 109 -8.73 14.81 9.34
N ASN A 110 -8.56 15.48 8.19
CA ASN A 110 -7.88 16.77 8.06
C ASN A 110 -6.47 16.77 8.66
N VAL A 111 -5.78 15.64 8.58
CA VAL A 111 -4.40 15.52 9.06
C VAL A 111 -3.39 15.93 8.00
N LYS A 112 -2.19 16.31 8.45
CA LYS A 112 -1.11 16.77 7.56
C LYS A 112 -0.16 15.65 7.19
N TYR A 113 0.07 14.69 8.09
CA TYR A 113 1.04 13.62 7.91
C TYR A 113 0.37 12.26 8.05
N VAL A 114 0.87 11.24 7.34
CA VAL A 114 0.43 9.84 7.56
C VAL A 114 0.65 9.41 9.01
N ARG A 115 1.73 9.90 9.65
CA ARG A 115 1.99 9.72 11.08
C ARG A 115 0.81 10.09 11.96
N ASP A 116 0.13 11.19 11.64
CA ASP A 116 -0.99 11.69 12.44
C ASP A 116 -2.16 10.71 12.45
N LEU A 117 -2.37 9.95 11.35
CA LEU A 117 -3.40 8.89 11.29
C LEU A 117 -3.12 7.79 12.32
N TYR A 118 -1.86 7.36 12.41
CA TYR A 118 -1.46 6.33 13.37
C TYR A 118 -1.51 6.82 14.80
N GLU A 119 -0.94 8.01 15.07
CA GLU A 119 -0.95 8.61 16.41
C GLU A 119 -2.39 8.92 16.90
N LYS A 120 -3.35 9.07 15.98
CA LYS A 120 -4.79 9.19 16.30
C LYS A 120 -5.38 7.88 16.84
N VAL A 121 -4.84 6.72 16.46
CA VAL A 121 -5.31 5.41 16.94
C VAL A 121 -4.56 4.98 18.20
N ASP A 122 -3.23 5.01 18.17
CA ASP A 122 -2.39 4.80 19.35
C ASP A 122 -0.99 5.41 19.20
N LEU A 123 -0.30 5.57 20.33
CA LEU A 123 1.07 6.10 20.39
C LEU A 123 2.14 4.99 20.42
N ALA A 124 1.79 3.75 20.09
CA ALA A 124 2.74 2.65 20.14
C ALA A 124 3.85 2.87 19.08
N PRO A 125 5.14 2.71 19.44
CA PRO A 125 6.23 2.92 18.50
C PRO A 125 6.13 1.99 17.29
N ARG A 126 5.89 2.55 16.10
CA ARG A 126 5.73 1.80 14.85
C ARG A 126 6.24 2.59 13.65
N THR A 127 6.31 1.92 12.51
CA THR A 127 6.55 2.57 11.23
C THR A 127 5.25 3.19 10.74
N PHE A 128 5.27 4.45 10.30
CA PHE A 128 4.10 5.11 9.72
C PHE A 128 4.10 4.90 8.21
N SER A 129 3.51 3.79 7.77
CA SER A 129 3.54 3.34 6.37
C SER A 129 2.29 3.73 5.57
N VAL A 130 2.38 3.51 4.25
CA VAL A 130 1.24 3.47 3.33
C VAL A 130 1.35 2.18 2.51
N PRO A 131 0.24 1.57 2.09
CA PRO A 131 -1.15 2.04 2.19
C PRO A 131 -1.73 1.96 3.62
N VAL A 132 -2.75 2.78 3.90
CA VAL A 132 -3.58 2.67 5.11
C VAL A 132 -5.05 2.62 4.70
N LEU A 133 -5.73 1.53 5.02
CA LEU A 133 -7.18 1.41 4.89
C LEU A 133 -7.85 1.85 6.19
N TRP A 134 -8.66 2.90 6.11
CA TRP A 134 -9.25 3.59 7.24
C TRP A 134 -10.76 3.39 7.31
N ASP A 135 -11.28 3.13 8.50
CA ASP A 135 -12.72 3.13 8.77
C ASP A 135 -13.15 4.51 9.26
N LYS A 136 -13.95 5.23 8.47
CA LYS A 136 -14.42 6.57 8.82
C LYS A 136 -15.43 6.58 9.97
N LYS A 137 -16.20 5.51 10.15
CA LYS A 137 -17.20 5.42 11.23
C LYS A 137 -16.52 5.18 12.57
N LYS A 138 -15.54 4.28 12.60
CA LYS A 138 -14.80 3.95 13.83
C LYS A 138 -13.61 4.88 14.09
N GLY A 139 -13.16 5.63 13.07
CA GLY A 139 -12.00 6.50 13.18
C GLY A 139 -10.72 5.72 13.50
N THR A 140 -10.53 4.57 12.85
CA THR A 140 -9.40 3.66 13.10
C THR A 140 -8.83 3.06 11.82
N ILE A 141 -7.64 2.48 11.92
CA ILE A 141 -6.97 1.72 10.85
C ILE A 141 -7.54 0.31 10.83
N VAL A 142 -8.08 -0.09 9.67
CA VAL A 142 -8.52 -1.47 9.40
C VAL A 142 -7.32 -2.33 9.05
N SER A 143 -6.53 -1.88 8.07
CA SER A 143 -5.31 -2.57 7.68
C SER A 143 -4.26 -1.59 7.18
N GLU A 144 -3.01 -1.90 7.46
CA GLU A 144 -1.81 -1.25 6.90
C GLU A 144 -0.98 -2.22 6.04
N GLU A 145 -1.50 -3.43 5.80
CA GLU A 145 -0.84 -4.46 5.03
C GLU A 145 -1.43 -4.49 3.61
N SER A 146 -0.56 -4.31 2.62
CA SER A 146 -0.94 -4.12 1.22
C SER A 146 -1.68 -5.29 0.58
N THR A 147 -1.32 -6.56 0.87
CA THR A 147 -2.03 -7.72 0.32
C THR A 147 -3.32 -7.99 1.09
N GLY A 148 -3.34 -7.78 2.39
CA GLY A 148 -4.53 -7.79 3.23
C GLY A 148 -5.56 -6.76 2.77
N ILE A 149 -5.13 -5.54 2.45
CA ILE A 149 -6.00 -4.52 1.85
C ILE A 149 -6.50 -4.98 0.49
N LEU A 150 -5.63 -5.43 -0.42
CA LEU A 150 -6.05 -5.93 -1.74
C LEU A 150 -7.11 -7.02 -1.61
N ARG A 151 -6.89 -8.03 -0.77
CA ARG A 151 -7.80 -9.17 -0.56
C ARG A 151 -9.12 -8.75 0.10
N ASN A 152 -9.09 -7.76 1.00
CA ASN A 152 -10.29 -7.10 1.51
C ASN A 152 -11.10 -6.45 0.38
N LEU A 153 -10.43 -5.71 -0.52
CA LEU A 153 -11.10 -5.05 -1.64
C LEU A 153 -11.69 -6.05 -2.63
N ASP A 154 -10.96 -7.11 -2.97
CA ASP A 154 -11.36 -8.13 -3.94
C ASP A 154 -12.61 -8.91 -3.53
N SER A 155 -12.76 -9.22 -2.24
CA SER A 155 -13.84 -10.09 -1.76
C SER A 155 -15.01 -9.34 -1.12
N ALA A 156 -14.74 -8.35 -0.26
CA ALA A 156 -15.76 -7.85 0.66
C ALA A 156 -16.87 -7.02 -0.02
N PHE A 157 -16.55 -6.37 -1.14
CA PHE A 157 -17.44 -5.39 -1.78
C PHE A 157 -18.23 -5.94 -2.99
N ARG A 158 -18.11 -7.23 -3.32
CA ARG A 158 -18.70 -7.80 -4.55
C ARG A 158 -20.23 -7.68 -4.63
N GLU A 159 -20.92 -7.70 -3.49
CA GLU A 159 -22.38 -7.46 -3.44
C GLU A 159 -22.75 -6.00 -3.73
N LEU A 160 -21.88 -5.05 -3.40
CA LEU A 160 -22.09 -3.62 -3.64
C LEU A 160 -21.65 -3.18 -5.03
N VAL A 161 -20.57 -3.78 -5.53
CA VAL A 161 -19.98 -3.54 -6.85
C VAL A 161 -19.62 -4.89 -7.46
N PRO A 162 -20.50 -5.47 -8.29
CA PRO A 162 -20.18 -6.67 -9.05
C PRO A 162 -18.98 -6.43 -9.96
N SER A 163 -18.03 -7.37 -9.94
CA SER A 163 -16.80 -7.30 -10.72
C SER A 163 -16.50 -8.67 -11.33
N ASP A 164 -16.21 -8.66 -12.64
CA ASP A 164 -15.70 -9.83 -13.38
C ASP A 164 -14.21 -10.08 -13.10
N VAL A 165 -13.52 -9.12 -12.48
CA VAL A 165 -12.14 -9.28 -12.00
C VAL A 165 -12.17 -9.96 -10.63
N HIS A 166 -11.41 -11.04 -10.48
CA HIS A 166 -11.16 -11.69 -9.20
C HIS A 166 -9.65 -11.87 -9.02
N LEU A 167 -9.07 -11.09 -8.10
CA LEU A 167 -7.62 -11.03 -7.94
C LEU A 167 -7.07 -12.22 -7.15
N TYR A 168 -7.87 -12.82 -6.25
CA TYR A 168 -7.45 -13.96 -5.43
C TYR A 168 -8.53 -15.07 -5.34
N PRO A 169 -8.94 -15.66 -6.49
CA PRO A 169 -9.96 -16.71 -6.56
C PRO A 169 -9.50 -18.00 -5.90
N GLU A 170 -10.44 -18.70 -5.23
CA GLU A 170 -10.16 -19.88 -4.41
C GLU A 170 -9.41 -20.97 -5.16
N GLU A 171 -9.80 -21.24 -6.40
CA GLU A 171 -9.23 -22.27 -7.26
C GLU A 171 -7.79 -21.99 -7.72
N LEU A 172 -7.33 -20.73 -7.67
CA LEU A 172 -5.96 -20.35 -8.06
C LEU A 172 -5.06 -20.00 -6.88
N ARG A 173 -5.58 -19.92 -5.63
CA ARG A 173 -4.81 -19.42 -4.47
C ARG A 173 -3.46 -20.10 -4.29
N ALA A 174 -3.42 -21.43 -4.40
CA ALA A 174 -2.18 -22.17 -4.22
C ALA A 174 -1.11 -21.84 -5.29
N GLU A 175 -1.53 -21.64 -6.54
CA GLU A 175 -0.61 -21.25 -7.62
C GLU A 175 -0.20 -19.77 -7.46
N ILE A 176 -1.13 -18.89 -7.09
CA ILE A 176 -0.87 -17.47 -6.77
C ILE A 176 0.15 -17.34 -5.64
N ASP A 177 -0.09 -18.01 -4.51
CA ASP A 177 0.80 -17.94 -3.34
C ASP A 177 2.21 -18.48 -3.71
N THR A 178 2.28 -19.56 -4.50
CA THR A 178 3.56 -20.09 -4.99
C THR A 178 4.32 -19.08 -5.84
N VAL A 179 3.65 -18.39 -6.77
CA VAL A 179 4.26 -17.37 -7.63
C VAL A 179 4.66 -16.13 -6.81
N ASN A 180 3.81 -15.73 -5.86
CA ASN A 180 4.05 -14.60 -4.97
C ASN A 180 5.27 -14.81 -4.08
N ASP A 181 5.37 -15.98 -3.45
CA ASP A 181 6.50 -16.36 -2.60
C ASP A 181 7.78 -16.61 -3.41
N GLY A 182 7.63 -16.98 -4.68
CA GLY A 182 8.71 -17.19 -5.64
C GLY A 182 9.10 -15.91 -6.40
N ILE A 183 8.80 -15.90 -7.71
CA ILE A 183 9.30 -14.92 -8.68
C ILE A 183 8.96 -13.48 -8.27
N VAL A 184 7.74 -13.23 -7.79
CA VAL A 184 7.29 -11.87 -7.41
C VAL A 184 8.08 -11.34 -6.22
N SER A 185 8.21 -12.12 -5.14
CA SER A 185 9.00 -11.76 -3.96
C SER A 185 10.49 -11.62 -4.32
N GLN A 186 11.03 -12.51 -5.15
CA GLN A 186 12.42 -12.49 -5.59
C GLN A 186 12.77 -11.19 -6.33
N ILE A 187 11.89 -10.72 -7.23
CA ILE A 187 12.09 -9.46 -7.96
C ILE A 187 11.76 -8.26 -7.06
N GLY A 188 10.52 -8.21 -6.55
CA GLY A 188 9.97 -7.06 -5.83
C GLY A 188 10.71 -6.75 -4.55
N LEU A 189 10.90 -7.75 -3.67
CA LEU A 189 11.69 -7.57 -2.44
C LEU A 189 13.20 -7.62 -2.72
N GLY A 190 13.63 -8.26 -3.80
CA GLY A 190 15.04 -8.29 -4.23
C GLY A 190 15.62 -6.89 -4.42
N LEU A 191 14.87 -5.99 -5.05
CA LEU A 191 15.29 -4.59 -5.25
C LEU A 191 15.55 -3.87 -3.92
N PHE A 192 14.67 -4.05 -2.93
CA PHE A 192 14.86 -3.50 -1.59
C PHE A 192 16.06 -4.15 -0.87
N LYS A 193 16.22 -5.48 -0.99
CA LYS A 193 17.38 -6.20 -0.45
C LYS A 193 18.69 -5.70 -1.05
N LYS A 194 18.73 -5.42 -2.36
CA LYS A 194 19.90 -4.83 -3.04
C LYS A 194 20.18 -3.42 -2.52
N MET A 195 19.16 -2.58 -2.40
CA MET A 195 19.27 -1.18 -1.96
C MET A 195 19.78 -1.04 -0.53
N TYR A 196 19.37 -1.94 0.36
CA TYR A 196 19.72 -1.91 1.79
C TYR A 196 20.77 -2.97 2.17
N ALA A 197 21.43 -3.59 1.19
CA ALA A 197 22.46 -4.59 1.44
C ALA A 197 23.62 -3.99 2.25
N PRO A 198 24.07 -4.64 3.34
CA PRO A 198 25.13 -4.09 4.21
C PRO A 198 26.53 -4.22 3.61
N THR A 199 26.70 -5.06 2.58
CA THR A 199 28.01 -5.33 1.96
C THR A 199 27.88 -5.39 0.44
N PRO A 200 28.96 -5.06 -0.31
CA PRO A 200 28.97 -5.23 -1.75
C PRO A 200 28.66 -6.66 -2.21
N GLY A 201 29.12 -7.67 -1.47
CA GLY A 201 28.82 -9.07 -1.77
C GLY A 201 27.32 -9.38 -1.70
N ALA A 202 26.63 -8.88 -0.66
CA ALA A 202 25.18 -9.01 -0.54
C ALA A 202 24.43 -8.22 -1.63
N THR A 203 24.95 -7.07 -2.06
CA THR A 203 24.41 -6.33 -3.21
C THR A 203 24.48 -7.17 -4.49
N THR A 204 25.64 -7.77 -4.77
CA THR A 204 25.83 -8.63 -5.96
C THR A 204 24.96 -9.87 -5.90
N GLU A 205 24.85 -10.53 -4.75
CA GLU A 205 23.98 -11.71 -4.58
C GLU A 205 22.50 -11.36 -4.81
N ALA A 206 22.03 -10.23 -4.25
CA ALA A 206 20.68 -9.76 -4.49
C ALA A 206 20.44 -9.44 -5.98
N GLU A 207 21.43 -8.83 -6.64
CA GLU A 207 21.37 -8.52 -8.06
C GLU A 207 21.26 -9.76 -8.94
N VAL A 208 22.09 -10.79 -8.71
CA VAL A 208 22.01 -12.07 -9.42
C VAL A 208 20.61 -12.68 -9.29
N LYS A 209 20.09 -12.74 -8.06
CA LYS A 209 18.74 -13.28 -7.81
C LYS A 209 17.65 -12.47 -8.52
N ILE A 210 17.77 -11.14 -8.60
CA ILE A 210 16.79 -10.32 -9.35
C ILE A 210 16.81 -10.73 -10.84
N TYR A 211 17.97 -10.85 -11.46
CA TYR A 211 18.07 -11.23 -12.87
C TYR A 211 17.60 -12.66 -13.14
N ASP A 212 17.90 -13.61 -12.25
CA ASP A 212 17.37 -14.97 -12.34
C ASP A 212 15.83 -14.95 -12.29
N GLY A 213 15.25 -14.14 -11.40
CA GLY A 213 13.80 -13.98 -11.29
C GLY A 213 13.20 -13.35 -12.55
N LEU A 214 13.85 -12.33 -13.11
CA LEU A 214 13.42 -11.69 -14.36
C LEU A 214 13.49 -12.68 -15.55
N SER A 215 14.49 -13.54 -15.62
CA SER A 215 14.57 -14.58 -16.65
C SER A 215 13.43 -15.59 -16.52
N GLN A 216 13.12 -16.03 -15.31
CA GLN A 216 11.99 -16.94 -15.06
C GLN A 216 10.65 -16.27 -15.40
N LEU A 217 10.51 -14.99 -15.11
CA LEU A 217 9.34 -14.19 -15.46
C LEU A 217 9.17 -14.08 -16.97
N ASP A 218 10.25 -13.79 -17.70
CA ASP A 218 10.24 -13.69 -19.17
C ASP A 218 9.86 -15.03 -19.83
N ASP A 219 10.43 -16.14 -19.36
CA ASP A 219 10.08 -17.49 -19.83
C ASP A 219 8.62 -17.85 -19.56
N LEU A 220 8.07 -17.42 -18.42
CA LEU A 220 6.68 -17.66 -18.07
C LEU A 220 5.75 -16.82 -18.95
N LEU A 221 6.00 -15.52 -19.05
CA LEU A 221 5.16 -14.58 -19.80
C LEU A 221 5.33 -14.70 -21.33
N GLY A 222 6.41 -15.32 -21.80
CA GLY A 222 6.55 -15.73 -23.19
C GLY A 222 5.57 -16.85 -23.61
N ARG A 223 4.98 -17.56 -22.65
CA ARG A 223 4.04 -18.68 -22.88
C ARG A 223 2.62 -18.40 -22.39
N LYS A 224 2.47 -17.53 -21.39
CA LYS A 224 1.17 -17.15 -20.79
C LYS A 224 1.04 -15.63 -20.77
N ARG A 225 -0.19 -15.13 -20.90
CA ARG A 225 -0.44 -13.68 -20.81
C ARG A 225 -0.32 -13.13 -19.39
N TYR A 226 -0.60 -13.97 -18.38
CA TYR A 226 -0.62 -13.64 -16.97
C TYR A 226 0.22 -14.65 -16.19
N LEU A 227 0.61 -14.28 -14.98
CA LEU A 227 1.39 -15.13 -14.08
C LEU A 227 0.65 -16.42 -13.71
N VAL A 228 -0.64 -16.30 -13.41
CA VAL A 228 -1.50 -17.41 -12.97
C VAL A 228 -2.85 -17.36 -13.67
N GLY A 229 -3.35 -18.52 -14.11
CA GLY A 229 -4.64 -18.62 -14.77
C GLY A 229 -4.71 -17.90 -16.13
N ASN A 230 -5.91 -17.39 -16.45
CA ASN A 230 -6.23 -16.77 -17.75
C ASN A 230 -6.61 -15.28 -17.64
N GLY A 231 -6.52 -14.69 -16.45
CA GLY A 231 -6.86 -13.30 -16.17
C GLY A 231 -5.87 -12.68 -15.17
N VAL A 232 -6.02 -11.38 -14.94
CA VAL A 232 -5.21 -10.65 -13.94
C VAL A 232 -5.52 -11.19 -12.55
N THR A 233 -4.47 -11.50 -11.80
CA THR A 233 -4.50 -11.90 -10.38
C THR A 233 -3.72 -10.91 -9.52
N GLU A 234 -3.72 -11.08 -8.19
CA GLU A 234 -2.89 -10.26 -7.30
C GLU A 234 -1.38 -10.44 -7.51
N ALA A 235 -0.96 -11.48 -8.25
CA ALA A 235 0.44 -11.73 -8.57
C ALA A 235 0.96 -10.81 -9.68
N ASP A 236 0.10 -10.41 -10.62
CA ASP A 236 0.43 -9.55 -11.79
C ASP A 236 0.62 -8.07 -11.38
#